data_AF-A0A931WB90-F1
#
_entry.id   AF-A0A931WB90-F1
#
_cell.length_a   1.000
_cell.length_b   1.000
_cell.length_c   1.000
_cell.angle_alpha   90.00
_cell.angle_beta   90.00
_cell.angle_gamma   90.00
#
_symmetry.space_group_name_H-M   'P 1'
#
loop_
_entity.id
_entity.type
_entity.pdbx_description
1 polymer ?
#
loop_
_entity_poly.entity_id
_entity_poly.type
_entity_poly.pdbx_seq_one_letter_code
_entity_poly.pdbx_strand_id
1 'polypeptide(L)'
;MNRSMQLGITTIQRDRAPWIEEWVAFHYLVGFRKFYIFTHLCSDNTEKILDRLKKHFDIKIIPINELNDPQPKYHQYSCDNFLKEVDWMAFIDGDEFLFPTAQNSIEAVLKEFNDKKLSALGVYWACFGSSGYIEEPPGFIVENYKYRAEDKYHNNRHIKSIIKGRHAAAFVKVGRDAHLFKTPFGTYDENLRPVTCGWTDHEPSYKKIRINHYITQSRSFFFNFKKKAKLDIFKDDIDWEEHNKNDILDNSMDSYIGPLKDILNSI
;
A
#
# COMPACT_ATOMS: atom_id res chain seq x y z
N MET A 1 12.70 21.28 20.41
CA MET A 1 11.63 20.26 20.44
C MET A 1 11.75 19.44 19.16
N ASN A 2 11.94 18.13 19.24
CA ASN A 2 11.92 17.28 18.04
C ASN A 2 10.50 17.30 17.46
N ARG A 3 10.34 17.83 16.25
CA ARG A 3 9.08 17.78 15.51
C ARG A 3 8.75 16.31 15.21
N SER A 4 7.52 15.89 15.49
CA SER A 4 7.03 14.56 15.08
C SER A 4 7.05 14.42 13.56
N MET A 5 7.50 13.25 13.09
CA MET A 5 7.64 12.93 11.68
C MET A 5 6.28 12.99 10.97
N GLN A 6 6.20 13.73 9.87
CA GLN A 6 5.01 13.79 9.02
C GLN A 6 5.07 12.68 7.97
N LEU A 7 4.16 11.72 8.07
CA LEU A 7 4.06 10.61 7.14
C LEU A 7 2.92 10.82 6.16
N GLY A 8 3.25 10.74 4.87
CA GLY A 8 2.31 10.75 3.76
C GLY A 8 2.12 9.39 3.13
N ILE A 9 0.94 9.18 2.56
CA ILE A 9 0.64 8.00 1.74
C ILE A 9 -0.08 8.48 0.48
N THR A 10 0.34 7.95 -0.66
CA THR A 10 -0.28 8.22 -1.94
C THR A 10 -0.72 6.92 -2.59
N THR A 11 -1.90 6.96 -3.18
CA THR A 11 -2.55 5.79 -3.75
C THR A 11 -3.49 6.21 -4.86
N ILE A 12 -3.64 5.33 -5.86
CA ILE A 12 -4.65 5.46 -6.91
C ILE A 12 -5.67 4.37 -6.66
N GLN A 13 -6.93 4.78 -6.46
CA GLN A 13 -8.01 3.87 -6.13
C GLN A 13 -9.13 3.98 -7.15
N ARG A 14 -9.63 2.82 -7.56
CA ARG A 14 -10.79 2.67 -8.42
C ARG A 14 -11.76 1.73 -7.75
N ASP A 15 -12.98 2.21 -7.51
CA ASP A 15 -14.11 1.43 -7.00
C ASP A 15 -13.76 0.60 -5.74
N ARG A 16 -13.36 1.31 -4.68
CA ARG A 16 -12.93 0.74 -3.39
C ARG A 16 -13.91 1.04 -2.26
N ALA A 17 -15.16 1.40 -2.56
CA ALA A 17 -16.14 1.79 -1.54
C ALA A 17 -16.27 0.80 -0.38
N PRO A 18 -16.23 -0.54 -0.57
CA PRO A 18 -16.36 -1.48 0.54
C PRO A 18 -15.17 -1.47 1.51
N TRP A 19 -13.97 -1.04 1.07
CA TRP A 19 -12.72 -1.23 1.83
C TRP A 19 -11.96 0.07 2.11
N ILE A 20 -12.31 1.18 1.45
CA ILE A 20 -11.57 2.43 1.56
C ILE A 20 -11.55 2.98 2.99
N GLU A 21 -12.63 2.76 3.74
CA GLU A 21 -12.74 3.19 5.13
C GLU A 21 -11.78 2.44 6.05
N GLU A 22 -11.77 1.10 5.96
CA GLU A 22 -10.76 0.26 6.62
C GLU A 22 -9.36 0.68 6.23
N TRP A 23 -9.10 0.88 4.94
CA TRP A 23 -7.76 1.20 4.43
C TRP A 23 -7.26 2.54 5.00
N VAL A 24 -8.08 3.59 5.01
CA VAL A 24 -7.70 4.89 5.59
C VAL A 24 -7.46 4.77 7.10
N ALA A 25 -8.39 4.15 7.82
CA ALA A 25 -8.30 4.03 9.28
C ALA A 25 -7.11 3.16 9.72
N PHE A 26 -6.83 2.07 9.01
CA PHE A 26 -5.65 1.24 9.27
C PHE A 26 -4.36 2.02 9.06
N HIS A 27 -4.22 2.73 7.94
CA HIS A 27 -3.01 3.49 7.67
C HIS A 27 -2.86 4.67 8.64
N TYR A 28 -3.97 5.25 9.12
CA TYR A 28 -3.95 6.21 10.22
C TYR A 28 -3.44 5.56 11.52
N LEU A 29 -3.93 4.37 11.86
CA LEU A 29 -3.53 3.62 13.06
C LEU A 29 -2.02 3.36 13.10
N VAL A 30 -1.40 2.97 11.97
CA VAL A 30 0.04 2.67 11.89
C VAL A 30 0.93 3.92 11.77
N GLY A 31 0.34 5.12 11.68
CA GLY A 31 1.05 6.40 11.83
C GLY A 31 0.97 7.36 10.63
N PHE A 32 0.31 7.00 9.53
CA PHE A 32 0.12 7.95 8.42
C PHE A 32 -0.84 9.07 8.81
N ARG A 33 -0.54 10.29 8.37
CA ARG A 33 -1.36 11.47 8.71
C ARG A 33 -1.76 12.30 7.50
N LYS A 34 -1.06 12.18 6.37
CA LYS A 34 -1.40 12.86 5.11
C LYS A 34 -1.78 11.83 4.06
N PHE A 35 -3.01 11.90 3.54
CA PHE A 35 -3.50 10.97 2.54
C PHE A 35 -3.70 11.70 1.20
N TYR A 36 -3.02 11.25 0.16
CA TYR A 36 -3.15 11.77 -1.20
C TYR A 36 -3.79 10.68 -2.06
N ILE A 37 -5.10 10.76 -2.24
CA ILE A 37 -5.90 9.69 -2.86
C ILE A 37 -6.37 10.17 -4.23
N PHE A 38 -5.88 9.52 -5.29
CA PHE A 38 -6.39 9.73 -6.63
C PHE A 38 -7.54 8.77 -6.89
N THR A 39 -8.71 9.30 -7.22
CA THR A 39 -9.88 8.48 -7.56
C THR A 39 -9.93 8.31 -9.07
N HIS A 40 -9.70 7.08 -9.53
CA HIS A 40 -9.54 6.77 -10.95
C HIS A 40 -10.81 6.15 -11.50
N LEU A 41 -11.60 6.96 -12.22
CA LEU A 41 -12.82 6.50 -12.88
C LEU A 41 -13.75 5.70 -11.95
N CYS A 42 -13.88 6.15 -10.70
CA CYS A 42 -14.79 5.54 -9.74
C CYS A 42 -16.24 5.72 -10.21
N SER A 43 -16.98 4.62 -10.18
CA SER A 43 -18.40 4.50 -10.50
C SER A 43 -19.24 4.08 -9.29
N ASP A 44 -18.59 3.64 -8.21
CA ASP A 44 -19.22 3.32 -6.93
C ASP A 44 -19.26 4.52 -5.96
N ASN A 45 -19.53 4.25 -4.67
CA ASN A 45 -19.59 5.29 -3.63
C ASN A 45 -18.23 5.70 -3.04
N THR A 46 -17.09 5.33 -3.65
CA THR A 46 -15.74 5.59 -3.10
C THR A 46 -15.54 7.06 -2.77
N GLU A 47 -15.86 7.96 -3.71
CA GLU A 47 -15.66 9.40 -3.51
C GLU A 47 -16.53 9.96 -2.38
N LYS A 48 -17.78 9.51 -2.28
CA LYS A 48 -18.71 9.93 -1.21
C LYS A 48 -18.21 9.50 0.17
N ILE A 49 -17.66 8.29 0.28
CA ILE A 49 -17.08 7.80 1.53
C ILE A 49 -15.84 8.62 1.88
N LEU A 50 -14.94 8.87 0.92
CA LEU A 50 -13.77 9.72 1.12
C LEU A 50 -14.13 11.14 1.57
N ASP A 51 -15.19 11.74 1.01
CA ASP A 51 -15.68 13.06 1.43
C ASP A 51 -16.19 13.07 2.88
N ARG A 52 -16.80 11.97 3.35
CA ARG A 52 -17.12 11.82 4.78
C ARG A 52 -15.83 11.72 5.62
N LEU A 53 -14.90 10.86 5.22
CA LEU A 53 -13.65 10.60 5.95
C LEU A 53 -12.79 11.87 6.08
N LYS A 54 -12.84 12.79 5.12
CA LYS A 54 -12.14 14.10 5.17
C LYS A 54 -12.48 14.97 6.38
N LYS A 55 -13.62 14.71 7.04
CA LYS A 55 -13.99 15.42 8.27
C LYS A 55 -13.15 14.99 9.48
N HIS A 56 -12.53 13.81 9.41
CA HIS A 56 -11.79 13.18 10.50
C HIS A 56 -10.30 12.96 10.17
N PHE A 57 -9.98 12.83 8.88
CA PHE A 57 -8.63 12.58 8.39
C PHE A 57 -8.19 13.64 7.36
N ASP A 58 -6.90 13.95 7.33
CA ASP A 58 -6.33 14.87 6.35
C ASP A 58 -6.14 14.15 5.00
N ILE A 59 -7.22 14.14 4.22
CA ILE A 59 -7.30 13.50 2.90
C ILE A 59 -7.45 14.55 1.81
N LYS A 60 -6.51 14.52 0.87
CA LYS A 60 -6.60 15.21 -0.41
C LYS A 60 -7.09 14.23 -1.47
N ILE A 61 -8.33 14.41 -1.91
CA ILE A 61 -8.95 13.64 -3.00
C ILE A 61 -8.66 14.35 -4.32
N ILE A 62 -8.19 13.62 -5.33
CA ILE A 62 -7.86 14.15 -6.65
C ILE A 62 -8.50 13.23 -7.71
N PRO A 63 -9.65 13.60 -8.29
CA PRO A 63 -10.26 12.82 -9.36
C PRO A 63 -9.38 12.81 -10.61
N ILE A 64 -9.23 11.64 -11.22
CA ILE A 64 -8.43 11.43 -12.44
C ILE A 64 -9.22 10.61 -13.47
N ASN A 65 -9.08 10.96 -14.74
CA ASN A 65 -9.89 10.43 -15.84
C ASN A 65 -9.04 9.79 -16.97
N GLU A 66 -7.75 9.60 -16.71
CA GLU A 66 -6.77 9.04 -17.63
C GLU A 66 -7.06 7.58 -17.93
N LEU A 67 -7.16 7.24 -19.21
CA LEU A 67 -7.51 5.87 -19.62
C LEU A 67 -6.31 4.93 -19.62
N ASN A 68 -5.10 5.43 -19.91
CA ASN A 68 -3.92 4.62 -20.12
C ASN A 68 -2.91 4.81 -18.98
N ASP A 69 -2.68 3.74 -18.21
CA ASP A 69 -1.72 3.62 -17.11
C ASP A 69 -1.47 4.96 -16.36
N PRO A 70 -2.43 5.42 -15.54
CA PRO A 70 -2.31 6.69 -14.84
C PRO A 70 -1.17 6.70 -13.83
N GLN A 71 -0.68 5.53 -13.41
CA GLN A 71 0.09 5.39 -12.19
C GLN A 71 1.42 6.15 -12.19
N PRO A 72 2.29 6.01 -13.22
CA PRO A 72 3.54 6.76 -13.26
C PRO A 72 3.34 8.29 -13.25
N LYS A 73 2.32 8.78 -13.98
CA LYS A 73 1.99 10.20 -14.08
C LYS A 73 1.58 10.77 -12.71
N TYR A 74 0.69 10.09 -12.01
CA TYR A 74 0.14 10.60 -10.76
C TYR A 74 1.05 10.36 -9.56
N HIS A 75 1.89 9.33 -9.59
CA HIS A 75 3.01 9.21 -8.67
C HIS A 75 3.99 10.39 -8.83
N GLN A 76 4.29 10.81 -10.06
CA GLN A 76 5.13 11.98 -10.30
C GLN A 76 4.43 13.25 -9.81
N TYR A 77 3.13 13.39 -10.07
CA TYR A 77 2.34 14.50 -9.55
C TYR A 77 2.42 14.61 -8.02
N SER A 78 2.30 13.49 -7.28
CA SER A 78 2.50 13.49 -5.82
C SER A 78 3.91 13.90 -5.41
N CYS A 79 4.93 13.44 -6.14
CA CYS A 79 6.32 13.86 -5.90
C CYS A 79 6.48 15.37 -6.05
N ASP A 80 5.94 15.94 -7.13
CA ASP A 80 6.13 17.35 -7.47
C ASP A 80 5.33 18.28 -6.55
N ASN A 81 4.14 17.85 -6.10
CA ASN A 81 3.21 18.72 -5.37
C ASN A 81 3.21 18.51 -3.85
N PHE A 82 3.45 17.28 -3.37
CA PHE A 82 3.14 16.91 -1.99
C PHE A 82 4.34 16.38 -1.19
N LEU A 83 5.37 15.86 -1.87
CA LEU A 83 6.51 15.23 -1.20
C LEU A 83 7.32 16.19 -0.33
N LYS A 84 7.22 17.51 -0.57
CA LYS A 84 7.83 18.54 0.30
C LYS A 84 7.09 18.75 1.62
N GLU A 85 5.83 18.33 1.72
CA GLU A 85 4.97 18.51 2.90
C GLU A 85 5.27 17.47 4.00
N VAL A 86 5.86 16.33 3.62
CA VAL A 86 6.06 15.16 4.47
C VAL A 86 7.54 14.79 4.60
N ASP A 87 7.89 14.10 5.68
CA ASP A 87 9.22 13.52 5.91
C ASP A 87 9.44 12.26 5.09
N TRP A 88 8.39 11.46 4.93
CA TRP A 88 8.37 10.25 4.12
C TRP A 88 7.00 10.07 3.46
N MET A 89 6.98 9.56 2.24
CA MET A 89 5.75 9.26 1.50
C MET A 89 5.76 7.81 0.99
N ALA A 90 4.76 7.02 1.38
CA ALA A 90 4.54 5.68 0.83
C ALA A 90 3.69 5.74 -0.44
N PHE A 91 4.04 4.94 -1.46
CA PHE A 91 3.31 4.80 -2.72
C PHE A 91 2.77 3.37 -2.81
N ILE A 92 1.51 3.15 -2.43
CA ILE A 92 0.91 1.80 -2.35
C ILE A 92 -0.49 1.75 -2.98
N ASP A 93 -0.94 0.55 -3.31
CA ASP A 93 -2.25 0.31 -3.93
C ASP A 93 -3.36 0.18 -2.87
N GLY A 94 -4.63 0.31 -3.28
CA GLY A 94 -5.78 0.27 -2.37
C GLY A 94 -6.10 -1.11 -1.77
N ASP A 95 -5.40 -2.16 -2.21
CA ASP A 95 -5.45 -3.53 -1.70
C ASP A 95 -4.17 -3.93 -0.93
N GLU A 96 -3.34 -2.94 -0.60
CA GLU A 96 -2.08 -3.12 0.11
C GLU A 96 -2.14 -2.46 1.49
N PHE A 97 -1.62 -3.17 2.49
CA PHE A 97 -1.59 -2.73 3.89
C PHE A 97 -0.16 -2.72 4.39
N LEU A 98 0.39 -1.51 4.53
CA LEU A 98 1.77 -1.27 4.96
C LEU A 98 1.83 -1.10 6.49
N PHE A 99 2.62 -1.92 7.18
CA PHE A 99 2.68 -1.90 8.64
C PHE A 99 4.05 -2.32 9.20
N PRO A 100 4.39 -1.90 10.43
CA PRO A 100 5.60 -2.34 11.11
C PRO A 100 5.43 -3.77 11.64
N THR A 101 6.44 -4.62 11.50
CA THR A 101 6.37 -6.02 11.98
C THR A 101 7.02 -6.23 13.34
N ALA A 102 7.87 -5.31 13.79
CA ALA A 102 8.58 -5.39 15.06
C ALA A 102 8.46 -4.14 15.94
N GLN A 103 7.85 -3.07 15.43
CA GLN A 103 7.74 -1.78 16.10
C GLN A 103 6.26 -1.35 16.21
N ASN A 104 5.98 -0.35 17.04
CA ASN A 104 4.61 0.11 17.28
C ASN A 104 4.07 1.05 16.18
N SER A 105 4.92 1.61 15.32
CA SER A 105 4.49 2.51 14.23
C SER A 105 5.47 2.53 13.05
N ILE A 106 4.99 2.96 11.90
CA ILE A 106 5.82 3.22 10.72
C ILE A 106 6.87 4.29 11.02
N GLU A 107 6.52 5.32 11.80
CA GLU A 107 7.46 6.36 12.24
C GLU A 107 8.65 5.76 13.00
N ALA A 108 8.40 4.80 13.90
CA ALA A 108 9.46 4.16 14.68
C ALA A 108 10.43 3.40 13.76
N VAL A 109 9.92 2.68 12.75
CA VAL A 109 10.76 2.00 11.76
C VAL A 109 11.56 3.00 10.94
N LEU A 110 10.92 4.03 10.38
CA LEU A 110 11.56 4.97 9.46
C LEU A 110 12.64 5.83 10.14
N LYS A 111 12.53 6.06 11.47
CA LYS A 111 13.58 6.73 12.26
C LYS A 111 14.93 6.02 12.18
N GLU A 112 14.96 4.69 12.07
CA GLU A 112 16.21 3.91 11.92
C GLU A 112 16.96 4.22 10.62
N PHE A 113 16.26 4.77 9.61
CA PHE A 113 16.79 5.04 8.28
C PHE A 113 17.01 6.53 8.00
N ASN A 114 16.62 7.42 8.91
CA ASN A 114 16.73 8.88 8.70
C ASN A 114 18.15 9.32 8.39
N ASP A 115 19.13 8.85 9.18
CA ASP A 115 20.54 9.24 9.04
C ASP A 115 21.31 8.37 8.02
N LYS A 116 20.64 7.40 7.39
CA LYS A 116 21.25 6.54 6.37
C LYS A 116 21.26 7.25 5.01
N LYS A 117 22.34 7.04 4.26
CA LYS A 117 22.53 7.56 2.90
C LYS A 117 21.70 6.77 1.88
N LEU A 118 20.39 6.98 1.92
CA LEU A 118 19.39 6.47 1.00
C LEU A 118 18.28 7.49 0.82
N SER A 119 17.57 7.40 -0.31
CA SER A 119 16.46 8.30 -0.61
C SER A 119 15.10 7.60 -0.57
N ALA A 120 15.07 6.27 -0.66
CA ALA A 120 13.84 5.51 -0.55
C ALA A 120 14.08 4.14 0.11
N LEU A 121 13.03 3.62 0.72
CA LEU A 121 12.95 2.24 1.18
C LEU A 121 12.07 1.42 0.24
N GLY A 122 12.57 0.29 -0.23
CA GLY A 122 11.78 -0.74 -0.89
C GLY A 122 11.17 -1.67 0.17
N VAL A 123 9.85 -1.81 0.17
CA VAL A 123 9.11 -2.67 1.09
C VAL A 123 8.44 -3.78 0.30
N TYR A 124 8.72 -5.02 0.67
CA TYR A 124 8.24 -6.21 -0.02
C TYR A 124 6.78 -6.51 0.28
N TRP A 125 6.10 -7.05 -0.72
CA TRP A 125 4.80 -7.69 -0.58
C TRP A 125 4.91 -9.00 0.21
N ALA A 126 3.87 -9.33 0.95
CA ALA A 126 3.46 -10.66 1.34
C ALA A 126 2.09 -10.91 0.69
N CYS A 127 2.01 -11.81 -0.28
CA CYS A 127 0.80 -12.03 -1.08
C CYS A 127 -0.19 -12.94 -0.35
N PHE A 128 -1.41 -12.43 -0.12
CA PHE A 128 -2.50 -13.15 0.54
C PHE A 128 -3.47 -13.75 -0.47
N GLY A 129 -3.98 -14.93 -0.14
CA GLY A 129 -5.04 -15.61 -0.86
C GLY A 129 -6.42 -15.31 -0.28
N SER A 130 -7.41 -16.04 -0.81
CA SER A 130 -8.82 -15.91 -0.44
C SER A 130 -9.18 -16.41 0.94
N SER A 131 -8.27 -17.08 1.65
CA SER A 131 -8.58 -17.81 2.89
C SER A 131 -9.73 -18.81 2.74
N GLY A 132 -9.98 -19.27 1.50
CA GLY A 132 -11.08 -20.18 1.17
C GLY A 132 -12.44 -19.51 0.94
N TYR A 133 -12.54 -18.17 1.04
CA TYR A 133 -13.80 -17.47 0.85
C TYR A 133 -14.24 -17.46 -0.62
N ILE A 134 -15.45 -17.96 -0.85
CA ILE A 134 -16.12 -17.89 -2.16
C ILE A 134 -16.79 -16.52 -2.32
N GLU A 135 -17.55 -16.09 -1.31
CA GLU A 135 -18.18 -14.78 -1.26
C GLU A 135 -17.46 -13.87 -0.26
N GLU A 136 -17.56 -12.55 -0.46
CA GLU A 136 -17.00 -11.58 0.48
C GLU A 136 -17.58 -11.79 1.89
N PRO A 137 -16.76 -12.14 2.89
CA PRO A 137 -17.21 -12.27 4.26
C PRO A 137 -17.52 -10.89 4.87
N PRO A 138 -18.42 -10.81 5.86
CA PRO A 138 -18.59 -9.59 6.63
C PRO A 138 -17.32 -9.28 7.43
N GLY A 139 -17.03 -8.00 7.66
CA GLY A 139 -15.87 -7.55 8.45
C GLY A 139 -14.74 -7.01 7.59
N PHE A 140 -13.56 -6.87 8.21
CA PHE A 140 -12.40 -6.25 7.60
C PHE A 140 -11.57 -7.23 6.76
N ILE A 141 -10.90 -6.72 5.72
CA ILE A 141 -9.93 -7.47 4.92
C ILE A 141 -8.89 -8.10 5.86
N VAL A 142 -8.32 -7.30 6.76
CA VAL A 142 -7.27 -7.77 7.68
C VAL A 142 -7.77 -8.76 8.75
N GLU A 143 -9.09 -8.83 8.97
CA GLU A 143 -9.73 -9.79 9.88
C GLU A 143 -10.04 -11.11 9.18
N ASN A 144 -10.42 -11.05 7.90
CA ASN A 144 -10.93 -12.17 7.15
C ASN A 144 -9.86 -12.93 6.34
N TYR A 145 -8.99 -12.23 5.64
CA TYR A 145 -8.02 -12.84 4.73
C TYR A 145 -6.71 -13.11 5.46
N LYS A 146 -6.62 -14.26 6.15
CA LYS A 146 -5.49 -14.61 7.03
C LYS A 146 -4.49 -15.59 6.44
N TYR A 147 -4.72 -16.15 5.27
CA TYR A 147 -3.80 -17.10 4.65
C TYR A 147 -3.03 -16.44 3.51
N ARG A 148 -1.71 -16.66 3.51
CA ARG A 148 -0.78 -16.09 2.52
C ARG A 148 0.15 -17.14 1.93
N ALA A 149 0.86 -16.74 0.88
CA ALA A 149 1.93 -17.52 0.28
C ALA A 149 3.10 -17.75 1.25
N GLU A 150 3.86 -18.83 1.05
CA GLU A 150 5.17 -19.01 1.70
C GLU A 150 6.14 -17.87 1.35
N ASP A 151 7.09 -17.55 2.24
CA ASP A 151 8.00 -16.40 2.06
C ASP A 151 8.79 -16.44 0.74
N LYS A 152 9.18 -17.66 0.29
CA LYS A 152 9.90 -17.89 -0.97
C LYS A 152 9.06 -17.70 -2.25
N TYR A 153 7.76 -17.43 -2.12
CA TYR A 153 6.89 -17.22 -3.28
C TYR A 153 7.40 -16.04 -4.12
N HIS A 154 7.53 -16.23 -5.43
CA HIS A 154 8.24 -15.29 -6.30
C HIS A 154 7.64 -13.88 -6.27
N ASN A 155 6.30 -13.75 -6.21
CA ASN A 155 5.63 -12.44 -6.21
C ASN A 155 5.85 -11.65 -4.93
N ASN A 156 6.25 -12.30 -3.83
CA ASN A 156 6.65 -11.59 -2.61
C ASN A 156 7.92 -10.74 -2.81
N ARG A 157 8.72 -11.00 -3.86
CA ARG A 157 9.93 -10.23 -4.17
C ARG A 157 9.64 -8.89 -4.85
N HIS A 158 8.37 -8.61 -5.12
CA HIS A 158 7.91 -7.33 -5.62
C HIS A 158 7.83 -6.31 -4.47
N ILE A 159 8.20 -5.05 -4.76
CA ILE A 159 8.26 -3.97 -3.77
C ILE A 159 7.31 -2.82 -4.10
N LYS A 160 6.96 -2.06 -3.06
CA LYS A 160 6.57 -0.66 -3.18
C LYS A 160 7.61 0.24 -2.52
N SER A 161 7.60 1.52 -2.85
CA SER A 161 8.57 2.50 -2.35
C SER A 161 7.98 3.41 -1.28
N ILE A 162 8.76 3.66 -0.22
CA ILE A 162 8.58 4.78 0.71
C ILE A 162 9.72 5.76 0.48
N ILE A 163 9.42 6.99 0.06
CA ILE A 163 10.41 7.97 -0.39
C ILE A 163 10.63 9.05 0.66
N LYS A 164 11.88 9.42 0.92
CA LYS A 164 12.22 10.58 1.75
C LYS A 164 11.71 11.86 1.08
N GLY A 165 10.98 12.66 1.86
CA GLY A 165 10.42 13.91 1.43
C GLY A 165 11.30 15.14 1.69
N ARG A 166 10.66 16.30 1.84
CA ARG A 166 11.29 17.60 2.08
C ARG A 166 12.39 17.93 1.04
N HIS A 167 13.63 18.10 1.49
CA HIS A 167 14.76 18.52 0.65
C HIS A 167 15.12 17.48 -0.42
N ALA A 168 14.81 16.20 -0.19
CA ALA A 168 15.04 15.15 -1.18
C ALA A 168 14.04 15.19 -2.35
N ALA A 169 12.90 15.88 -2.20
CA ALA A 169 11.80 15.88 -3.18
C ALA A 169 12.18 16.46 -4.56
N ALA A 170 13.12 17.42 -4.62
CA ALA A 170 13.47 18.12 -5.86
C ALA A 170 14.12 17.21 -6.93
N PHE A 171 14.55 16.01 -6.56
CA PHE A 171 15.34 15.12 -7.42
C PHE A 171 14.67 13.76 -7.65
N VAL A 172 13.39 13.62 -7.28
CA VAL A 172 12.65 12.38 -7.45
C VAL A 172 11.98 12.34 -8.81
N LYS A 173 12.27 11.29 -9.59
CA LYS A 173 11.57 11.00 -10.84
C LYS A 173 11.02 9.59 -10.83
N VAL A 174 9.76 9.42 -11.20
CA VAL A 174 9.18 8.09 -11.39
C VAL A 174 9.90 7.41 -12.56
N GLY A 175 10.27 6.14 -12.38
CA GLY A 175 10.90 5.33 -13.42
C GLY A 175 9.93 4.93 -14.53
N ARG A 176 10.33 3.97 -15.36
CA ARG A 176 9.39 3.28 -16.28
C ARG A 176 8.41 2.38 -15.53
N ASP A 177 8.79 2.00 -14.33
CA ASP A 177 8.01 1.19 -13.40
C ASP A 177 7.53 2.10 -12.26
N ALA A 178 6.23 2.09 -11.97
CA ALA A 178 5.60 2.91 -10.93
C ALA A 178 6.04 2.54 -9.51
N HIS A 179 6.73 1.41 -9.36
CA HIS A 179 7.19 0.85 -8.09
C HIS A 179 8.58 1.34 -7.65
N LEU A 180 9.42 1.78 -8.60
CA LEU A 180 10.77 2.26 -8.33
C LEU A 180 10.99 3.70 -8.84
N PHE A 181 11.57 4.51 -7.98
CA PHE A 181 11.82 5.92 -8.24
C PHE A 181 13.31 6.17 -8.43
N LYS A 182 13.65 6.98 -9.43
CA LYS A 182 14.99 7.55 -9.57
C LYS A 182 15.17 8.60 -8.50
N THR A 183 16.11 8.36 -7.60
CA THR A 183 16.38 9.20 -6.43
C THR A 183 17.89 9.39 -6.22
N PRO A 184 18.35 10.49 -5.59
CA PRO A 184 19.78 10.82 -5.48
C PRO A 184 20.65 9.77 -4.78
N PHE A 185 20.12 9.12 -3.75
CA PHE A 185 20.84 8.13 -2.97
C PHE A 185 20.28 6.72 -3.15
N GLY A 186 19.42 6.50 -4.14
CA GLY A 186 18.85 5.20 -4.46
C GLY A 186 17.85 4.65 -3.45
N THR A 187 17.38 3.45 -3.76
CA THR A 187 16.41 2.68 -2.97
C THR A 187 17.10 1.47 -2.35
N TYR A 188 16.82 1.22 -1.07
CA TYR A 188 17.33 0.06 -0.35
C TYR A 188 16.18 -0.61 0.41
N ASP A 189 16.29 -1.90 0.70
CA ASP A 189 15.33 -2.54 1.61
C ASP A 189 15.68 -2.33 3.08
N GLU A 190 14.88 -2.93 3.97
CA GLU A 190 15.04 -2.85 5.43
C GLU A 190 16.39 -3.40 5.95
N ASN A 191 17.10 -4.21 5.15
CA ASN A 191 18.43 -4.75 5.44
C ASN A 191 19.55 -3.95 4.76
N LEU A 192 19.22 -2.79 4.18
CA LEU A 192 20.14 -1.95 3.42
C LEU A 192 20.73 -2.67 2.19
N ARG A 193 19.99 -3.61 1.59
CA ARG A 193 20.35 -4.18 0.29
C ARG A 193 19.84 -3.26 -0.83
N PRO A 194 20.64 -2.97 -1.88
CA PRO A 194 20.20 -2.12 -2.97
C PRO A 194 19.02 -2.75 -3.72
N VAL A 195 18.04 -1.92 -4.06
CA VAL A 195 16.85 -2.29 -4.86
C VAL A 195 16.90 -1.51 -6.17
N THR A 196 17.10 -2.22 -7.29
CA THR A 196 17.31 -1.63 -8.62
C THR A 196 16.16 -1.84 -9.60
N CYS A 197 15.14 -2.60 -9.20
CA CYS A 197 13.95 -2.92 -9.98
C CYS A 197 12.76 -3.17 -9.03
N GLY A 198 11.52 -3.04 -9.51
CA GLY A 198 10.31 -3.31 -8.72
C GLY A 198 10.17 -4.77 -8.31
N TRP A 199 10.70 -5.68 -9.13
CA TRP A 199 10.80 -7.11 -8.82
C TRP A 199 12.26 -7.50 -8.59
N THR A 200 12.59 -7.88 -7.36
CA THR A 200 14.00 -8.08 -6.99
C THR A 200 14.38 -9.56 -6.96
N ASP A 201 15.68 -9.85 -6.93
CA ASP A 201 16.20 -11.20 -6.65
C ASP A 201 16.33 -11.49 -5.16
N HIS A 202 16.12 -10.48 -4.31
CA HIS A 202 16.23 -10.62 -2.86
C HIS A 202 14.99 -11.30 -2.30
N GLU A 203 15.19 -12.22 -1.38
CA GLU A 203 14.10 -12.72 -0.55
C GLU A 203 13.70 -11.67 0.50
N PRO A 204 12.39 -11.46 0.72
CA PRO A 204 11.90 -10.58 1.77
C PRO A 204 12.33 -11.06 3.15
N SER A 205 12.60 -10.12 4.08
CA SER A 205 12.90 -10.51 5.48
C SER A 205 11.74 -10.26 6.44
N TYR A 206 10.89 -9.29 6.15
CA TYR A 206 9.74 -8.87 6.96
C TYR A 206 10.07 -8.59 8.43
N LYS A 207 11.31 -8.23 8.75
CA LYS A 207 11.78 -8.11 10.14
C LYS A 207 11.43 -6.78 10.79
N LYS A 208 11.22 -5.73 9.99
CA LYS A 208 10.90 -4.38 10.45
C LYS A 208 9.61 -3.86 9.83
N ILE A 209 9.40 -4.11 8.55
CA ILE A 209 8.30 -3.55 7.77
C ILE A 209 7.91 -4.47 6.63
N ARG A 210 6.61 -4.55 6.34
CA ARG A 210 6.10 -5.29 5.17
C ARG A 210 4.79 -4.71 4.65
N ILE A 211 4.42 -5.14 3.45
CA ILE A 211 3.11 -4.87 2.84
C ILE A 211 2.34 -6.17 2.73
N ASN A 212 1.19 -6.30 3.37
CA ASN A 212 0.26 -7.38 3.03
C ASN A 212 -0.49 -6.98 1.76
N HIS A 213 -0.45 -7.83 0.73
CA HIS A 213 -1.11 -7.59 -0.55
C HIS A 213 -2.30 -8.54 -0.74
N TYR A 214 -3.51 -7.99 -0.66
CA TYR A 214 -4.77 -8.75 -0.76
C TYR A 214 -5.31 -8.70 -2.19
N ILE A 215 -4.53 -9.23 -3.12
CA ILE A 215 -4.82 -9.14 -4.55
C ILE A 215 -6.06 -9.93 -4.96
N THR A 216 -6.29 -11.10 -4.34
CA THR A 216 -7.40 -11.98 -4.71
C THR A 216 -8.67 -11.68 -3.95
N GLN A 217 -8.60 -11.49 -2.63
CA GLN A 217 -9.76 -11.50 -1.73
C GLN A 217 -10.66 -12.72 -2.01
N SER A 218 -11.99 -12.61 -1.87
CA SER A 218 -12.89 -13.72 -2.17
C SER A 218 -12.89 -14.07 -3.66
N ARG A 219 -13.31 -15.31 -3.97
CA ARG A 219 -13.44 -15.75 -5.36
C ARG A 219 -14.41 -14.86 -6.14
N SER A 220 -15.55 -14.49 -5.56
CA SER A 220 -16.55 -13.68 -6.23
C SER A 220 -16.03 -12.27 -6.51
N PHE A 221 -15.30 -11.64 -5.58
CA PHE A 221 -14.65 -10.35 -5.83
C PHE A 221 -13.63 -10.45 -6.97
N PHE A 222 -12.77 -11.47 -6.98
CA PHE A 222 -11.74 -11.58 -8.00
C PHE A 222 -12.34 -11.65 -9.41
N PHE A 223 -13.31 -12.54 -9.63
CA PHE A 223 -13.90 -12.73 -10.96
C PHE A 223 -14.86 -11.62 -11.38
N ASN A 224 -15.59 -11.02 -10.42
CA ASN A 224 -16.58 -10.00 -10.75
C ASN A 224 -15.97 -8.60 -10.90
N PHE A 225 -14.86 -8.34 -10.21
CA PHE A 225 -14.26 -7.02 -10.10
C PHE A 225 -12.79 -7.01 -10.53
N LYS A 226 -11.91 -7.73 -9.82
CA LYS A 226 -10.46 -7.62 -9.98
C LYS A 226 -9.98 -7.97 -11.39
N LYS A 227 -10.44 -9.10 -11.92
CA LYS A 227 -10.13 -9.58 -13.28
C LYS A 227 -10.56 -8.58 -14.33
N LYS A 228 -11.78 -8.03 -14.21
CA LYS A 228 -12.31 -7.03 -15.14
C LYS A 228 -11.58 -5.69 -15.07
N ALA A 229 -11.09 -5.31 -13.90
CA ALA A 229 -10.34 -4.06 -13.70
C ALA A 229 -8.91 -4.13 -14.24
N LYS A 230 -8.33 -5.34 -14.40
CA LYS A 230 -6.97 -5.56 -14.90
C LYS A 230 -6.91 -6.67 -15.96
N LEU A 231 -7.71 -6.55 -17.02
CA LEU A 231 -7.77 -7.51 -18.13
C LEU A 231 -6.44 -7.71 -18.86
N ASP A 232 -5.58 -6.70 -18.79
CA ASP A 232 -4.21 -6.68 -19.28
C ASP A 232 -3.27 -7.61 -18.48
N ILE A 233 -3.58 -7.86 -17.20
CA ILE A 233 -2.82 -8.73 -16.30
C ILE A 233 -3.52 -10.09 -16.13
N PHE A 234 -4.83 -10.09 -15.92
CA PHE A 234 -5.62 -11.29 -15.64
C PHE A 234 -6.47 -11.68 -16.84
N LYS A 235 -6.02 -12.70 -17.57
CA LYS A 235 -6.63 -13.20 -18.80
C LYS A 235 -7.54 -14.39 -18.50
N ASP A 236 -7.06 -15.34 -17.72
CA ASP A 236 -7.64 -16.68 -17.63
C ASP A 236 -7.85 -17.11 -16.17
N ASP A 237 -8.39 -18.32 -15.94
CA ASP A 237 -8.61 -18.84 -14.59
C ASP A 237 -7.28 -19.28 -13.92
N ILE A 238 -6.23 -19.49 -14.72
CA ILE A 238 -4.87 -19.78 -14.24
C ILE A 238 -4.36 -18.64 -13.33
N ASP A 239 -4.74 -17.40 -13.64
CA ASP A 239 -4.34 -16.24 -12.85
C ASP A 239 -4.87 -16.28 -11.41
N TRP A 240 -6.06 -16.89 -11.22
CA TRP A 240 -6.60 -17.12 -9.89
C TRP A 240 -5.73 -18.10 -9.10
N GLU A 241 -5.37 -19.25 -9.67
CA GLU A 241 -4.55 -20.27 -8.98
C GLU A 241 -3.12 -19.79 -8.72
N GLU A 242 -2.58 -18.95 -9.61
CA GLU A 242 -1.28 -18.31 -9.39
C GLU A 242 -1.33 -17.36 -8.20
N HIS A 243 -2.36 -16.52 -8.08
CA HIS A 243 -2.40 -15.47 -7.06
C HIS A 243 -3.08 -15.90 -5.74
N ASN A 244 -3.95 -16.91 -5.76
CA ASN A 244 -4.71 -17.38 -4.59
C ASN A 244 -3.85 -18.32 -3.73
N LYS A 245 -2.89 -17.76 -2.99
CA LYS A 245 -1.99 -18.52 -2.13
C LYS A 245 -2.46 -18.56 -0.68
N ASN A 246 -2.72 -19.76 -0.17
CA ASN A 246 -3.29 -19.98 1.16
C ASN A 246 -2.40 -20.91 2.01
N ASP A 247 -1.09 -20.80 1.84
CA ASP A 247 -0.12 -21.78 2.32
C ASP A 247 0.14 -21.67 3.84
N ILE A 248 0.17 -20.44 4.36
CA ILE A 248 0.53 -20.15 5.76
C ILE A 248 -0.55 -19.27 6.39
N LEU A 249 -1.01 -19.66 7.59
CA LEU A 249 -1.83 -18.80 8.46
C LEU A 249 -0.97 -17.67 9.04
N ASP A 250 -1.41 -16.43 8.84
CA ASP A 250 -0.72 -15.22 9.29
C ASP A 250 -1.66 -14.36 10.13
N ASN A 251 -1.38 -14.31 11.44
CA ASN A 251 -2.14 -13.53 12.41
C ASN A 251 -1.46 -12.18 12.75
N SER A 252 -0.53 -11.69 11.91
CA SER A 252 0.22 -10.46 12.22
C SER A 252 -0.68 -9.23 12.38
N MET A 253 -1.87 -9.25 11.81
CA MET A 253 -2.79 -8.12 11.80
C MET A 253 -3.78 -8.13 12.97
N ASP A 254 -3.82 -9.20 13.77
CA ASP A 254 -4.86 -9.40 14.79
C ASP A 254 -4.87 -8.28 15.84
N SER A 255 -3.70 -7.78 16.22
CA SER A 255 -3.56 -6.69 17.20
C SER A 255 -4.12 -5.35 16.70
N TYR A 256 -4.32 -5.18 15.39
CA TYR A 256 -4.88 -3.94 14.82
C TYR A 256 -6.40 -3.97 14.71
N ILE A 257 -7.04 -5.14 14.77
CA ILE A 257 -8.49 -5.29 14.54
C ILE A 257 -9.30 -4.49 15.58
N GLY A 258 -8.98 -4.63 16.87
CA GLY A 258 -9.65 -3.89 17.94
C GLY A 258 -9.53 -2.36 17.78
N PRO A 259 -8.29 -1.82 17.75
CA PRO A 259 -8.07 -0.38 17.55
C PRO A 259 -8.67 0.17 16.25
N LEU A 260 -8.72 -0.62 15.18
CA LEU A 260 -9.37 -0.25 13.93
C LEU A 260 -10.89 -0.07 14.12
N LYS A 261 -11.56 -1.01 14.81
CA LYS A 261 -12.98 -0.88 15.18
C LYS A 261 -13.22 0.38 16.02
N ASP A 262 -12.34 0.67 16.97
CA ASP A 262 -12.44 1.85 17.82
C ASP A 262 -12.34 3.17 17.02
N ILE A 263 -11.39 3.26 16.08
CA ILE A 263 -11.27 4.42 15.19
C ILE A 263 -12.55 4.60 14.36
N LEU A 264 -13.04 3.53 13.74
CA LEU A 264 -14.21 3.60 12.85
C LEU A 264 -15.52 3.88 13.61
N ASN A 265 -15.64 3.44 14.85
CA ASN A 265 -16.78 3.78 15.70
C ASN A 265 -16.76 5.25 16.19
N SER A 266 -15.64 5.96 16.05
CA SER A 266 -15.45 7.33 16.52
C SER A 266 -15.64 8.41 15.43
N ILE A 267 -15.89 8.01 14.18
CA ILE A 267 -16.01 8.89 13.02
C ILE A 267 -17.41 8.91 12.41
#